data_AF-A0A7G6WXK8-F1
#
_entry.id   AF-A0A7G6WXK8-F1
#
_cell.length_a   1.000
_cell.length_b   1.000
_cell.length_c   1.000
_cell.angle_alpha   90.00
_cell.angle_beta   90.00
_cell.angle_gamma   90.00
#
_symmetry.space_group_name_H-M   'P 1'
#
loop_
_entity.id
_entity.type
_entity.pdbx_description
1 polymer ?
#
loop_
_entity_poly.entity_id
_entity_poly.type
_entity_poly.pdbx_seq_one_letter_code
_entity_poly.pdbx_strand_id
1 'polypeptide(L)'
;MIVTSFDVYGWGGRELISQAPYSSAVLMYSLTHAFAVVLAIPVVWLVVCLLRGDRRPGNWMLLAVGIAGLAGAKASFVPILVAAVGLVIAVQLVTTRKLNRTHLGLAAVVLLALALAQVVLFSAGSSGIGLSPGQSFRALATKVGFGSHYSSHAAAAVVLGTTGATLLVSWAISGIGMIAFLQKRRWKDPVAVFMIGFLIAGVAAGALLRHPGFSQLYFVRATFPIAIAGSAWGLTLLLDKVRFRVALPRMVLALATGAVLAKILSAATPDRPFKSQGIALVSLQVIGPWLTALLAAAIIALLLRRAPESWKVRPLALGLGVLVVFGVVGVALPETVVTTVGDRVCVAGPEKPDCRHPRRQVPDGGAEAARYIRDHSAVTDRLATNSHCMPAYDPARCDTRNFWLSAYAERRVLVEGWAYTPSAQSSKNAMNGPFWDRRSSHSTTRRSTTRPSRHWTTCG
;
A
#
# COMPACT_ATOMS: atom_id res chain seq x y z
N MET A 1 -5.80 -19.02 5.47
CA MET A 1 -4.39 -18.92 5.01
C MET A 1 -4.34 -17.70 4.11
N ILE A 2 -3.57 -16.68 4.49
CA ILE A 2 -3.64 -15.33 3.89
C ILE A 2 -2.70 -15.28 2.70
N VAL A 3 -3.23 -15.32 1.48
CA VAL A 3 -2.40 -15.13 0.30
C VAL A 3 -2.12 -13.65 0.12
N THR A 4 -0.85 -13.26 0.06
CA THR A 4 -0.40 -11.89 -0.26
C THR A 4 0.41 -11.89 -1.56
N SER A 5 0.61 -10.73 -2.17
CA SER A 5 1.52 -10.56 -3.33
C SER A 5 2.96 -10.99 -3.06
N PHE A 6 3.31 -11.27 -1.81
CA PHE A 6 4.66 -11.65 -1.38
C PHE A 6 4.73 -13.04 -0.77
N ASP A 7 3.58 -13.52 -0.34
CA ASP A 7 3.38 -14.79 0.32
C ASP A 7 2.17 -15.41 -0.36
N VAL A 8 2.40 -15.88 -1.59
CA VAL A 8 1.36 -16.49 -2.44
C VAL A 8 0.75 -17.73 -1.76
N TYR A 9 1.39 -18.18 -0.68
CA TYR A 9 1.12 -19.42 0.02
C TYR A 9 0.60 -19.22 1.44
N GLY A 10 0.57 -17.99 1.95
CA GLY A 10 0.12 -17.65 3.29
C GLY A 10 0.92 -18.29 4.43
N TRP A 11 2.21 -18.54 4.19
CA TRP A 11 3.21 -18.99 5.15
C TRP A 11 3.35 -18.09 6.40
N GLY A 12 3.00 -16.83 6.27
CA GLY A 12 3.12 -15.81 7.31
C GLY A 12 2.09 -15.88 8.42
N GLY A 13 1.01 -16.66 8.25
CA GLY A 13 -0.16 -16.58 9.12
C GLY A 13 -0.68 -15.15 9.30
N ARG A 14 -1.42 -14.92 10.39
CA ARG A 14 -1.95 -13.59 10.78
C ARG A 14 -0.86 -12.61 11.26
N GLU A 15 0.38 -13.04 11.44
CA GLU A 15 1.46 -12.22 12.03
C GLU A 15 2.12 -11.27 11.04
N LEU A 16 1.84 -11.41 9.74
CA LEU A 16 2.26 -10.45 8.72
C LEU A 16 1.29 -9.27 8.64
N ILE A 17 1.20 -8.56 9.77
CA ILE A 17 0.44 -7.33 10.03
C ILE A 17 0.83 -6.14 9.10
N SER A 18 1.68 -6.34 8.08
CA SER A 18 2.12 -5.23 7.22
C SER A 18 2.18 -5.48 5.71
N GLN A 19 1.78 -6.64 5.18
CA GLN A 19 2.09 -6.95 3.77
C GLN A 19 0.98 -7.61 2.94
N ALA A 20 -0.30 -7.54 3.34
CA ALA A 20 -1.39 -7.82 2.41
C ALA A 20 -1.78 -6.53 1.66
N PRO A 21 -1.33 -6.29 0.41
CA PRO A 21 -1.87 -5.18 -0.38
C PRO A 21 -3.35 -5.33 -0.74
N TYR A 22 -4.02 -6.43 -0.37
CA TYR A 22 -5.33 -6.80 -0.89
C TYR A 22 -6.37 -7.27 0.13
N SER A 23 -6.08 -7.23 1.43
CA SER A 23 -7.19 -7.35 2.36
C SER A 23 -7.86 -5.98 2.54
N SER A 24 -9.17 -5.91 2.37
CA SER A 24 -10.02 -4.80 2.85
C SER A 24 -9.70 -4.47 4.32
N ALA A 25 -9.25 -5.45 5.11
CA ALA A 25 -8.73 -5.26 6.45
C ALA A 25 -7.43 -4.42 6.52
N VAL A 26 -6.57 -4.41 5.50
CA VAL A 26 -5.38 -3.52 5.45
C VAL A 26 -5.70 -2.09 5.02
N LEU A 27 -6.77 -1.87 4.24
CA LEU A 27 -7.33 -0.53 4.07
C LEU A 27 -7.78 0.05 5.43
N MET A 28 -8.19 -0.80 6.39
CA MET A 28 -8.56 -0.36 7.73
C MET A 28 -7.38 -0.04 8.67
N TYR A 29 -6.13 -0.47 8.39
CA TYR A 29 -4.97 -0.13 9.25
C TYR A 29 -4.45 1.30 9.03
N SER A 30 -4.73 1.92 7.89
CA SER A 30 -4.47 3.34 7.65
C SER A 30 -5.70 3.94 7.00
N LEU A 31 -6.66 4.35 7.83
CA LEU A 31 -7.89 5.03 7.40
C LEU A 31 -7.60 6.19 6.45
N THR A 32 -6.52 6.93 6.72
CA THR A 32 -6.02 8.01 5.86
C THR A 32 -5.64 7.55 4.45
N HIS A 33 -5.05 6.36 4.30
CA HIS A 33 -4.71 5.80 2.99
C HIS A 33 -5.95 5.26 2.27
N ALA A 34 -6.87 4.61 2.98
CA ALA A 34 -8.12 4.16 2.37
C ALA A 34 -8.96 5.33 1.85
N PHE A 35 -9.09 6.39 2.65
CA PHE A 35 -9.73 7.63 2.24
C PHE A 35 -9.03 8.26 1.02
N ALA A 36 -7.69 8.30 1.03
CA ALA A 36 -6.93 8.79 -0.12
C ALA A 36 -7.13 7.94 -1.39
N VAL A 37 -7.25 6.61 -1.28
CA VAL A 37 -7.54 5.74 -2.43
C VAL A 37 -8.89 6.08 -3.06
N VAL A 38 -9.92 6.31 -2.24
CA VAL A 38 -11.25 6.72 -2.73
C VAL A 38 -11.18 8.07 -3.44
N LEU A 39 -10.46 9.04 -2.87
CA LEU A 39 -10.24 10.34 -3.50
C LEU A 39 -9.36 10.29 -4.75
N ALA A 40 -8.46 9.31 -4.84
CA ALA A 40 -7.52 9.20 -5.97
C ALA A 40 -8.23 8.85 -7.28
N ILE A 41 -9.33 8.10 -7.22
CA ILE A 41 -10.12 7.70 -8.39
C ILE A 41 -10.65 8.92 -9.17
N PRO A 42 -11.44 9.84 -8.57
CA PRO A 42 -11.91 11.03 -9.27
C PRO A 42 -10.77 11.99 -9.66
N VAL A 43 -9.69 12.09 -8.87
CA VAL A 43 -8.52 12.90 -9.26
C VAL A 43 -7.85 12.35 -10.51
N VAL A 44 -7.59 11.04 -10.57
CA VAL A 44 -7.02 10.40 -11.76
C VAL A 44 -7.97 10.56 -12.95
N TRP A 45 -9.28 10.39 -12.75
CA TRP A 45 -10.27 10.64 -13.79
C TRP A 45 -10.19 12.06 -14.37
N LEU A 46 -10.09 13.09 -13.51
CA LEU A 46 -9.94 14.48 -13.95
C LEU A 46 -8.63 14.71 -14.71
N VAL A 47 -7.53 14.10 -14.27
CA VAL A 47 -6.26 14.12 -15.02
C VAL A 47 -6.47 13.49 -16.41
N VAL A 48 -7.16 12.35 -16.50
CA VAL A 48 -7.49 11.71 -17.78
C VAL A 48 -8.34 12.62 -18.67
N CYS A 49 -9.39 13.26 -18.15
CA CYS A 49 -10.20 14.23 -18.89
C CYS A 49 -9.35 15.37 -19.47
N LEU A 50 -8.46 15.94 -18.66
CA LEU A 50 -7.57 17.02 -19.08
C LEU A 50 -6.55 16.56 -20.14
N LEU A 51 -5.98 15.36 -19.97
CA LEU A 51 -5.09 14.73 -20.96
C LEU A 51 -5.82 14.41 -22.28
N ARG A 52 -7.13 14.18 -22.24
CA ARG A 52 -7.99 14.01 -23.42
C ARG A 52 -8.45 15.33 -24.04
N GLY A 53 -8.12 16.47 -23.43
CA GLY A 53 -8.42 17.81 -23.96
C GLY A 53 -9.68 18.47 -23.37
N ASP A 54 -10.33 17.89 -22.36
CA ASP A 54 -11.47 18.52 -21.69
C ASP A 54 -11.01 19.58 -20.68
N ARG A 55 -10.85 20.81 -21.17
CA ARG A 55 -10.24 21.95 -20.46
C ARG A 55 -11.25 22.82 -19.69
N ARG A 56 -12.45 22.31 -19.40
CA ARG A 56 -13.47 23.07 -18.65
C ARG A 56 -12.88 23.63 -17.34
N PRO A 57 -13.13 24.90 -16.98
CA PRO A 57 -12.61 25.49 -15.74
C PRO A 57 -12.97 24.68 -14.49
N GLY A 58 -14.17 24.09 -14.45
CA GLY A 58 -14.60 23.20 -13.36
C GLY A 58 -13.69 22.00 -13.16
N ASN A 59 -13.14 21.41 -14.23
CA ASN A 59 -12.22 20.27 -14.11
C ASN A 59 -10.92 20.67 -13.40
N TRP A 60 -10.39 21.88 -13.69
CA TRP A 60 -9.20 22.40 -13.03
C TRP A 60 -9.44 22.71 -11.55
N MET A 61 -10.58 23.31 -11.23
CA MET A 61 -10.95 23.60 -9.84
C MET A 61 -11.11 22.31 -9.03
N LEU A 62 -11.87 21.34 -9.57
CA LEU A 62 -12.06 20.03 -8.93
C LEU A 62 -10.74 19.27 -8.80
N LEU A 63 -9.85 19.38 -9.80
CA LEU A 63 -8.53 18.75 -9.74
C LEU A 63 -7.69 19.38 -8.62
N ALA A 64 -7.64 20.71 -8.52
CA ALA A 64 -6.89 21.40 -7.49
C ALA A 64 -7.39 21.03 -6.07
N VAL A 65 -8.71 21.07 -5.86
CA VAL A 65 -9.33 20.66 -4.60
C VAL A 65 -9.07 19.18 -4.31
N GLY A 66 -9.21 18.31 -5.30
CA GLY A 66 -8.98 16.88 -5.16
C GLY A 66 -7.53 16.53 -4.83
N ILE A 67 -6.55 17.21 -5.45
CA ILE A 67 -5.13 17.03 -5.15
C ILE A 67 -4.80 17.57 -3.75
N ALA A 68 -5.37 18.71 -3.35
CA ALA A 68 -5.21 19.23 -1.98
C ALA A 68 -5.77 18.24 -0.94
N GLY A 69 -6.96 17.70 -1.20
CA GLY A 69 -7.57 16.64 -0.39
C GLY A 69 -6.72 15.38 -0.33
N LEU A 70 -6.16 14.93 -1.46
CA LEU A 70 -5.21 13.82 -1.50
C LEU A 70 -3.93 14.09 -0.71
N ALA A 71 -3.38 15.30 -0.82
CA ALA A 71 -2.17 15.69 -0.08
C ALA A 71 -2.41 15.64 1.43
N GLY A 72 -3.55 16.18 1.90
CA GLY A 72 -3.96 16.15 3.30
C GLY A 72 -4.32 14.75 3.80
N ALA A 73 -5.01 13.94 2.99
CA ALA A 73 -5.36 12.58 3.34
C ALA A 73 -4.13 11.67 3.37
N LYS A 74 -3.35 11.63 2.29
CA LYS A 74 -2.11 10.86 2.17
C LYS A 74 -1.22 11.43 1.06
N ALA A 75 -0.24 12.23 1.45
CA ALA A 75 0.69 12.87 0.51
C ALA A 75 1.47 11.92 -0.41
N SER A 76 1.52 10.61 -0.15
CA SER A 76 2.20 9.61 -0.99
C SER A 76 1.70 9.58 -2.45
N PHE A 77 0.47 10.03 -2.74
CA PHE A 77 -0.05 10.09 -4.12
C PHE A 77 0.57 11.21 -4.96
N VAL A 78 0.93 12.34 -4.33
CA VAL A 78 1.33 13.55 -5.06
C VAL A 78 2.66 13.37 -5.81
N PRO A 79 3.74 12.81 -5.22
CA PRO A 79 4.97 12.53 -5.96
C PRO A 79 4.78 11.57 -7.13
N ILE A 80 3.85 10.61 -7.02
CA ILE A 80 3.52 9.66 -8.09
C ILE A 80 2.84 10.40 -9.24
N LEU A 81 1.89 11.29 -8.95
CA LEU A 81 1.26 12.15 -9.96
C LEU A 81 2.28 13.03 -10.68
N VAL A 82 3.21 13.64 -9.95
CA VAL A 82 4.31 14.44 -10.53
C VAL A 82 5.13 13.60 -11.51
N ALA A 83 5.58 12.40 -11.08
CA ALA A 83 6.37 11.52 -11.93
C ALA A 83 5.59 11.05 -13.17
N ALA A 84 4.32 10.69 -13.02
CA ALA A 84 3.46 10.24 -14.11
C ALA A 84 3.20 11.34 -15.14
N VAL A 85 2.86 12.55 -14.70
CA VAL A 85 2.66 13.71 -15.59
C VAL A 85 3.98 14.13 -16.24
N GLY A 86 5.09 14.09 -15.50
CA GLY A 86 6.43 14.31 -16.04
C GLY A 86 6.78 13.34 -17.17
N LEU A 87 6.45 12.05 -17.01
CA LEU A 87 6.64 11.04 -18.06
C LEU A 87 5.80 11.36 -19.31
N VAL A 88 4.56 11.82 -19.16
CA VAL A 88 3.73 12.26 -20.29
C VAL A 88 4.40 13.38 -21.06
N ILE A 89 4.91 14.40 -20.37
CA ILE A 89 5.61 15.53 -20.99
C ILE A 89 6.89 15.06 -21.69
N ALA A 90 7.68 14.21 -21.04
CA ALA A 90 8.91 13.67 -21.61
C ALA A 90 8.64 12.87 -22.90
N VAL A 91 7.67 11.95 -22.88
CA VAL A 91 7.28 11.18 -24.07
C VAL A 91 6.76 12.11 -25.16
N GLN A 92 5.94 13.11 -24.81
CA GLN A 92 5.44 14.08 -25.78
C GLN A 92 6.57 14.90 -26.43
N LEU A 93 7.52 15.38 -25.63
CA LEU A 93 8.66 16.17 -26.10
C LEU A 93 9.56 15.33 -27.02
N VAL A 94 9.84 14.08 -26.67
CA VAL A 94 10.66 13.17 -27.49
C VAL A 94 9.94 12.80 -28.79
N THR A 95 8.64 12.52 -28.74
CA THR A 95 7.90 11.95 -29.89
C THR A 95 7.28 12.97 -30.83
N THR A 96 6.91 14.16 -30.32
CA THR A 96 6.22 15.19 -31.09
C THR A 96 6.97 16.52 -31.13
N ARG A 97 7.99 16.71 -30.26
CA ARG A 97 8.76 17.96 -30.13
C ARG A 97 7.88 19.19 -29.81
N LYS A 98 6.67 18.97 -29.29
CA LYS A 98 5.70 20.01 -28.94
C LYS A 98 5.28 19.87 -27.48
N LEU A 99 5.13 21.00 -26.79
CA LEU A 99 4.61 21.04 -25.43
C LEU A 99 3.14 21.44 -25.44
N ASN A 100 2.26 20.60 -24.89
CA ASN A 100 0.86 20.96 -24.70
C ASN A 100 0.72 21.80 -23.43
N ARG A 101 0.16 23.01 -23.56
CA ARG A 101 -0.11 23.92 -22.43
C ARG A 101 -0.91 23.24 -21.31
N THR A 102 -1.83 22.34 -21.65
CA THR A 102 -2.59 21.57 -20.66
C THR A 102 -1.71 20.62 -19.84
N HIS A 103 -0.74 19.95 -20.47
CA HIS A 103 0.17 19.07 -19.75
C HIS A 103 1.10 19.86 -18.84
N LEU A 104 1.57 21.03 -19.31
CA LEU A 104 2.35 21.96 -18.49
C LEU A 104 1.52 22.51 -17.32
N GLY A 105 0.27 22.87 -17.54
CA GLY A 105 -0.65 23.28 -16.48
C GLY A 105 -0.89 22.17 -15.44
N LEU A 106 -1.08 20.92 -15.90
CA LEU A 106 -1.17 19.75 -15.02
C LEU A 106 0.10 19.61 -14.18
N ALA A 107 1.28 19.67 -14.81
CA ALA A 107 2.56 19.61 -14.12
C ALA A 107 2.70 20.72 -13.07
N ALA A 108 2.34 21.96 -13.42
CA ALA A 108 2.39 23.09 -12.51
C ALA A 108 1.48 22.87 -11.28
N VAL A 109 0.25 22.39 -11.47
CA VAL A 109 -0.69 22.10 -10.37
C VAL A 109 -0.15 20.99 -9.45
N VAL A 110 0.32 19.87 -10.01
CA VAL A 110 0.84 18.77 -9.17
C VAL A 110 2.16 19.12 -8.48
N LEU A 111 3.03 19.91 -9.12
CA LEU A 111 4.28 20.40 -8.52
C LEU A 111 4.02 21.42 -7.42
N LEU A 112 3.07 22.34 -7.63
CA LEU A 112 2.66 23.29 -6.61
C LEU A 112 2.08 22.56 -5.39
N ALA A 113 1.22 21.56 -5.60
CA ALA A 113 0.70 20.74 -4.51
C ALA A 113 1.82 19.98 -3.78
N LEU A 114 2.82 19.45 -4.48
CA LEU A 114 3.97 18.81 -3.86
C LEU A 114 4.78 19.80 -3.02
N ALA A 115 5.07 20.99 -3.55
CA ALA A 115 5.79 22.04 -2.84
C ALA A 115 5.03 22.50 -1.59
N LEU A 116 3.73 22.74 -1.70
CA LEU A 116 2.87 23.08 -0.57
C LEU A 116 2.84 21.97 0.48
N ALA A 117 2.71 20.70 0.07
CA ALA A 117 2.78 19.58 1.00
C ALA A 117 4.14 19.50 1.71
N GLN A 118 5.24 19.72 1.01
CA GLN A 118 6.57 19.73 1.59
C GLN A 118 6.75 20.85 2.62
N VAL A 119 6.30 22.06 2.30
CA VAL A 119 6.44 23.22 3.20
C VAL A 119 5.47 23.12 4.39
N VAL A 120 4.18 22.91 4.12
CA VAL A 120 3.12 23.00 5.12
C VAL A 120 3.01 21.72 5.97
N LEU A 121 3.00 20.55 5.34
CA LEU A 121 2.76 19.28 6.05
C LEU A 121 4.05 18.69 6.62
N PHE A 122 5.15 18.85 5.90
CA PHE A 122 6.42 18.22 6.26
C PHE A 122 7.47 19.19 6.81
N SER A 123 7.19 20.49 6.84
CA SER A 123 8.14 21.52 7.32
C SER A 123 9.51 21.40 6.64
N ALA A 124 9.52 21.08 5.35
CA ALA A 124 10.69 20.77 4.51
C ALA A 124 11.57 19.61 5.02
N GLY A 125 11.06 18.77 5.91
CA GLY A 125 11.74 17.58 6.42
C GLY A 125 11.49 16.33 5.57
N SER A 126 12.39 15.35 5.67
CA SER A 126 12.26 14.08 4.95
C SER A 126 11.20 13.14 5.52
N SER A 127 10.71 13.40 6.74
CA SER A 127 9.76 12.55 7.47
C SER A 127 10.18 11.08 7.54
N GLY A 128 11.49 10.83 7.62
CA GLY A 128 12.06 9.47 7.68
C GLY A 128 12.18 8.77 6.33
N ILE A 129 11.74 9.39 5.22
CA ILE A 129 12.00 8.89 3.87
C ILE A 129 13.47 9.10 3.53
N GLY A 130 14.12 8.06 3.03
CA GLY A 130 15.48 8.15 2.50
C GLY A 130 15.69 7.22 1.31
N LEU A 131 16.74 7.45 0.52
CA LEU A 131 17.16 6.53 -0.53
C LEU A 131 17.87 5.33 0.11
N SER A 132 17.39 4.12 -0.21
CA SER A 132 18.03 2.88 0.17
C SER A 132 17.49 1.74 -0.72
N PRO A 133 18.02 1.62 -1.94
CA PRO A 133 17.57 0.61 -2.89
C PRO A 133 17.54 -0.79 -2.29
N GLY A 134 16.42 -1.47 -2.48
CA GLY A 134 16.18 -2.84 -2.04
C GLY A 134 15.95 -3.03 -0.54
N GLN A 135 15.77 -1.96 0.25
CA GLN A 135 15.46 -2.12 1.68
C GLN A 135 14.17 -2.91 1.90
N SER A 136 13.13 -2.64 1.10
CA SER A 136 11.88 -3.37 1.13
C SER A 136 12.07 -4.86 0.83
N PHE A 137 12.95 -5.19 -0.12
CA PHE A 137 13.29 -6.58 -0.48
C PHE A 137 13.98 -7.30 0.68
N ARG A 138 14.97 -6.67 1.33
CA ARG A 138 15.68 -7.26 2.49
C ARG A 138 14.73 -7.53 3.66
N ALA A 139 13.86 -6.55 3.96
CA ALA A 139 12.90 -6.70 5.02
C ALA A 139 11.94 -7.86 4.75
N LEU A 140 11.48 -7.96 3.50
CA LEU A 140 10.59 -9.03 3.08
C LEU A 140 11.29 -10.41 3.05
N ALA A 141 12.57 -10.48 2.73
CA ALA A 141 13.34 -11.72 2.69
C ALA A 141 13.17 -12.55 3.97
N THR A 142 13.30 -11.89 5.12
CA THR A 142 13.15 -12.55 6.43
C THR A 142 11.75 -13.10 6.68
N LYS A 143 10.74 -12.52 6.02
CA LYS A 143 9.33 -12.91 6.14
C LYS A 143 9.00 -14.13 5.28
N VAL A 144 9.64 -14.27 4.12
CA VAL A 144 9.41 -15.39 3.20
C VAL A 144 10.35 -16.59 3.43
N GLY A 145 11.03 -16.64 4.59
CA GLY A 145 11.80 -17.82 5.02
C GLY A 145 13.31 -17.67 4.92
N PHE A 146 13.82 -16.61 4.29
CA PHE A 146 15.26 -16.36 4.29
C PHE A 146 15.76 -15.93 5.68
N GLY A 147 17.00 -16.30 6.02
CA GLY A 147 17.65 -15.90 7.28
C GLY A 147 17.91 -14.39 7.39
N SER A 148 18.36 -13.91 8.55
CA SER A 148 18.73 -12.50 8.75
C SER A 148 20.16 -12.17 8.31
N HIS A 149 20.99 -13.19 8.07
CA HIS A 149 22.40 -13.05 7.72
C HIS A 149 22.73 -13.92 6.51
N TYR A 150 23.31 -13.28 5.49
CA TYR A 150 23.85 -13.95 4.30
C TYR A 150 25.35 -13.71 4.32
N SER A 151 26.12 -14.79 4.49
CA SER A 151 27.57 -14.72 4.72
C SER A 151 28.36 -14.27 3.49
N SER A 152 27.79 -14.36 2.28
CA SER A 152 28.45 -13.95 1.03
C SER A 152 27.63 -12.93 0.25
N HIS A 153 28.32 -12.11 -0.56
CA HIS A 153 27.69 -11.17 -1.49
C HIS A 153 26.79 -11.88 -2.51
N ALA A 154 27.19 -13.07 -2.98
CA ALA A 154 26.39 -13.88 -3.89
C ALA A 154 25.07 -14.31 -3.24
N ALA A 155 25.11 -14.78 -1.99
CA ALA A 155 23.92 -15.14 -1.22
C ALA A 155 22.98 -13.93 -1.03
N ALA A 156 23.54 -12.77 -0.67
CA ALA A 156 22.76 -11.55 -0.54
C ALA A 156 22.12 -11.11 -1.87
N ALA A 157 22.83 -11.23 -2.99
CA ALA A 157 22.34 -10.92 -4.32
C ALA A 157 21.20 -11.86 -4.74
N VAL A 158 21.33 -13.17 -4.50
CA VAL A 158 20.26 -14.15 -4.79
C VAL A 158 19.01 -13.84 -3.99
N VAL A 159 19.13 -13.59 -2.68
CA VAL A 159 17.99 -13.26 -1.83
C VAL A 159 17.29 -11.99 -2.30
N LEU A 160 18.07 -10.93 -2.56
CA LEU A 160 17.55 -9.65 -3.06
C LEU A 160 16.89 -9.81 -4.42
N GLY A 161 17.50 -10.60 -5.31
CA GLY A 161 16.98 -10.91 -6.63
C GLY A 161 15.67 -11.67 -6.55
N THR A 162 15.60 -12.72 -5.72
CA THR A 162 14.39 -13.52 -5.50
C THR A 162 13.26 -12.67 -4.94
N THR A 163 13.49 -11.99 -3.81
CA THR A 163 12.47 -11.17 -3.15
C THR A 163 12.06 -9.95 -3.96
N GLY A 164 13.00 -9.36 -4.69
CA GLY A 164 12.76 -8.30 -5.65
C GLY A 164 11.93 -8.78 -6.84
N ALA A 165 12.26 -9.92 -7.43
CA ALA A 165 11.50 -10.52 -8.51
C ALA A 165 10.07 -10.84 -8.07
N THR A 166 9.87 -11.42 -6.89
CA THR A 166 8.54 -11.66 -6.31
C THR A 166 7.74 -10.37 -6.19
N LEU A 167 8.32 -9.29 -5.61
CA LEU A 167 7.66 -7.98 -5.57
C LEU A 167 7.29 -7.54 -6.99
N LEU A 168 8.28 -7.44 -7.88
CA LEU A 168 8.11 -6.82 -9.19
C LEU A 168 7.11 -7.61 -10.05
N VAL A 169 7.16 -8.94 -10.04
CA VAL A 169 6.22 -9.80 -10.76
C VAL A 169 4.81 -9.64 -10.22
N SER A 170 4.64 -9.60 -8.90
CA SER A 170 3.32 -9.43 -8.28
C SER A 170 2.64 -8.11 -8.70
N TRP A 171 3.40 -7.03 -8.84
CA TRP A 171 2.90 -5.73 -9.30
C TRP A 171 2.79 -5.62 -10.82
N ALA A 172 3.69 -6.27 -11.55
CA ALA A 172 3.60 -6.37 -13.01
C ALA A 172 2.32 -7.08 -13.43
N ILE A 173 1.89 -8.10 -12.68
CA ILE A 173 0.62 -8.81 -12.94
C ILE A 173 -0.59 -7.87 -12.81
N SER A 174 -0.61 -6.97 -11.82
CA SER A 174 -1.68 -5.97 -11.69
C SER A 174 -1.75 -5.01 -12.88
N GLY A 175 -0.61 -4.73 -13.52
CA GLY A 175 -0.47 -3.88 -14.71
C GLY A 175 -0.42 -4.62 -16.06
N ILE A 176 -0.50 -5.95 -16.07
CA ILE A 176 -0.15 -6.78 -17.25
C ILE A 176 -1.05 -6.49 -18.45
N GLY A 177 -2.30 -6.07 -18.23
CA GLY A 177 -3.22 -5.68 -19.30
C GLY A 177 -2.74 -4.46 -20.09
N MET A 178 -1.96 -3.57 -19.47
CA MET A 178 -1.38 -2.38 -20.11
C MET A 178 -0.38 -2.71 -21.22
N ILE A 179 0.12 -3.95 -21.33
CA ILE A 179 0.93 -4.42 -22.47
C ILE A 179 0.18 -4.19 -23.79
N ALA A 180 -1.17 -4.23 -23.76
CA ALA A 180 -1.99 -3.91 -24.91
C ALA A 180 -1.76 -2.50 -25.47
N PHE A 181 -1.29 -1.55 -24.66
CA PHE A 181 -0.96 -0.20 -25.12
C PHE A 181 0.21 -0.22 -26.11
N LEU A 182 1.20 -1.08 -25.89
CA LEU A 182 2.30 -1.26 -26.84
C LEU A 182 1.79 -1.94 -28.12
N GLN A 183 1.04 -3.03 -27.98
CA GLN A 183 0.54 -3.81 -29.12
C GLN A 183 -0.41 -3.03 -30.02
N LYS A 184 -1.25 -2.18 -29.44
CA LYS A 184 -2.19 -1.32 -30.16
C LYS A 184 -1.61 0.03 -30.52
N ARG A 185 -0.28 0.20 -30.42
CA ARG A 185 0.46 1.43 -30.74
C ARG A 185 -0.05 2.67 -30.00
N ARG A 186 -0.59 2.49 -28.79
CA ARG A 186 -1.04 3.55 -27.86
C ARG A 186 0.08 4.08 -26.97
N TRP A 187 1.33 3.70 -27.21
CA TRP A 187 2.49 4.16 -26.42
C TRP A 187 2.74 5.68 -26.48
N LYS A 188 2.12 6.40 -27.43
CA LYS A 188 2.10 7.88 -27.50
C LYS A 188 0.84 8.50 -26.90
N ASP A 189 -0.17 7.70 -26.54
CA ASP A 189 -1.40 8.22 -25.93
C ASP A 189 -1.06 8.77 -24.53
N PRO A 190 -1.27 10.07 -24.27
CA PRO A 190 -0.94 10.68 -22.97
C PRO A 190 -1.55 9.95 -21.79
N VAL A 191 -2.76 9.41 -21.94
CA VAL A 191 -3.45 8.67 -20.88
C VAL A 191 -2.77 7.32 -20.63
N ALA A 192 -2.37 6.60 -21.67
CA ALA A 192 -1.66 5.33 -21.53
C ALA A 192 -0.29 5.53 -20.87
N VAL A 193 0.45 6.57 -21.29
CA VAL A 193 1.73 6.94 -20.70
C VAL A 193 1.57 7.34 -19.24
N PHE A 194 0.54 8.13 -18.90
CA PHE A 194 0.24 8.50 -17.52
C PHE A 194 -0.01 7.28 -16.63
N MET A 195 -0.86 6.34 -17.06
CA MET A 195 -1.18 5.14 -16.26
C MET A 195 0.03 4.23 -16.05
N ILE A 196 0.86 4.05 -17.10
CA ILE A 196 2.13 3.31 -17.00
C ILE A 196 3.08 4.05 -16.04
N GLY A 197 3.22 5.36 -16.20
CA GLY A 197 4.08 6.20 -15.35
C GLY A 197 3.67 6.16 -13.89
N PHE A 198 2.36 6.17 -13.60
CA PHE A 198 1.83 6.07 -12.25
C PHE A 198 2.23 4.75 -11.58
N LEU A 199 2.05 3.62 -12.29
CA LEU A 199 2.48 2.30 -11.81
C LEU A 199 3.99 2.24 -11.58
N ILE A 200 4.79 2.63 -12.59
CA ILE A 200 6.26 2.59 -12.49
C ILE A 200 6.75 3.45 -11.33
N ALA A 201 6.22 4.67 -11.18
CA ALA A 201 6.66 5.59 -10.13
C ALA A 201 6.39 5.05 -8.72
N GLY A 202 5.22 4.46 -8.46
CA GLY A 202 4.95 3.90 -7.14
C GLY A 202 5.75 2.62 -6.84
N VAL A 203 5.92 1.74 -7.82
CA VAL A 203 6.78 0.54 -7.69
C VAL A 203 8.24 0.94 -7.48
N ALA A 204 8.74 1.89 -8.25
CA ALA A 204 10.10 2.43 -8.11
C ALA A 204 10.29 3.08 -6.73
N ALA A 205 9.33 3.86 -6.25
CA ALA A 205 9.39 4.44 -4.90
C ALA A 205 9.48 3.35 -3.82
N GLY A 206 8.70 2.27 -3.92
CA GLY A 206 8.78 1.15 -2.99
C GLY A 206 10.10 0.37 -3.05
N ALA A 207 10.73 0.31 -4.22
CA ALA A 207 12.00 -0.39 -4.45
C ALA A 207 13.22 0.46 -4.06
N LEU A 208 13.17 1.78 -4.26
CA LEU A 208 14.30 2.70 -4.10
C LEU A 208 14.33 3.41 -2.75
N LEU A 209 13.17 3.65 -2.14
CA LEU A 209 13.06 4.38 -0.88
C LEU A 209 13.04 3.43 0.32
N ARG A 210 13.43 3.96 1.47
CA ARG A 210 13.19 3.37 2.79
C ARG A 210 12.42 4.34 3.66
N HIS A 211 11.70 3.77 4.61
CA HIS A 211 11.13 4.48 5.75
C HIS A 211 11.21 3.55 6.97
N PRO A 212 11.56 4.03 8.18
CA PRO A 212 11.64 3.19 9.39
C PRO A 212 10.35 2.37 9.61
N GLY A 213 9.20 3.04 9.43
CA GLY A 213 7.86 2.44 9.49
C GLY A 213 7.35 1.73 8.24
N PHE A 214 8.21 1.32 7.30
CA PHE A 214 7.81 0.70 6.03
C PHE A 214 6.79 1.50 5.20
N SER A 215 6.69 2.81 5.45
CA SER A 215 5.69 3.66 4.82
C SER A 215 5.99 3.95 3.35
N GLN A 216 7.18 3.62 2.85
CA GLN A 216 7.45 3.64 1.41
C GLN A 216 6.53 2.68 0.63
N LEU A 217 5.99 1.64 1.28
CA LEU A 217 5.08 0.71 0.63
C LEU A 217 3.72 1.33 0.31
N TYR A 218 3.36 2.46 0.94
CA TYR A 218 2.14 3.19 0.56
C TYR A 218 2.22 3.77 -0.85
N PHE A 219 3.42 4.08 -1.37
CA PHE A 219 3.57 4.47 -2.76
C PHE A 219 3.17 3.34 -3.70
N VAL A 220 3.60 2.12 -3.39
CA VAL A 220 3.24 0.95 -4.18
C VAL A 220 1.74 0.68 -4.09
N ARG A 221 1.17 0.68 -2.88
CA ARG A 221 -0.27 0.48 -2.65
C ARG A 221 -1.15 1.49 -3.38
N ALA A 222 -0.74 2.74 -3.43
CA ALA A 222 -1.45 3.80 -4.15
C ALA A 222 -1.62 3.49 -5.65
N THR A 223 -0.68 2.75 -6.25
CA THR A 223 -0.74 2.42 -7.68
C THR A 223 -1.72 1.34 -8.05
N PHE A 224 -2.11 0.49 -7.10
CA PHE A 224 -2.91 -0.69 -7.39
C PHE A 224 -4.25 -0.43 -8.09
N PRO A 225 -5.15 0.44 -7.57
CA PRO A 225 -6.44 0.68 -8.23
C PRO A 225 -6.26 1.24 -9.64
N ILE A 226 -5.22 2.06 -9.85
CA ILE A 226 -4.90 2.64 -11.15
C ILE A 226 -4.31 1.59 -12.09
N ALA A 227 -3.50 0.67 -11.57
CA ALA A 227 -2.97 -0.47 -12.30
C ALA A 227 -4.09 -1.39 -12.81
N ILE A 228 -5.07 -1.73 -11.96
CA ILE A 228 -6.26 -2.49 -12.38
C ILE A 228 -7.01 -1.74 -13.46
N ALA A 229 -7.31 -0.45 -13.26
CA ALA A 229 -8.07 0.33 -14.23
C ALA A 229 -7.37 0.37 -15.60
N GLY A 230 -6.05 0.56 -15.61
CA GLY A 230 -5.29 0.58 -16.86
C GLY A 230 -5.13 -0.81 -17.48
N SER A 231 -5.01 -1.86 -16.68
CA SER A 231 -5.06 -3.24 -17.15
C SER A 231 -6.41 -3.56 -17.78
N ALA A 232 -7.52 -3.17 -17.14
CA ALA A 232 -8.86 -3.36 -17.68
C ALA A 232 -9.01 -2.62 -19.02
N TRP A 233 -8.57 -1.36 -19.10
CA TRP A 233 -8.57 -0.62 -20.37
C TRP A 233 -7.69 -1.28 -21.44
N GLY A 234 -6.49 -1.74 -21.08
CA GLY A 234 -5.64 -2.48 -22.01
C GLY A 234 -6.31 -3.75 -22.52
N LEU A 235 -6.95 -4.51 -21.63
CA LEU A 235 -7.73 -5.70 -21.99
C LEU A 235 -8.92 -5.34 -22.90
N THR A 236 -9.63 -4.23 -22.68
CA THR A 236 -10.71 -3.80 -23.59
C THR A 236 -10.19 -3.42 -24.97
N LEU A 237 -9.00 -2.83 -25.09
CA LEU A 237 -8.37 -2.58 -26.39
C LEU A 237 -8.00 -3.87 -27.12
N LEU A 238 -7.58 -4.91 -26.39
CA LEU A 238 -7.47 -6.23 -26.98
C LEU A 238 -8.85 -6.74 -27.36
N LEU A 239 -9.87 -6.49 -26.52
CA LEU A 239 -11.23 -7.03 -26.59
C LEU A 239 -12.23 -6.31 -27.53
N ASP A 240 -11.85 -5.20 -28.15
CA ASP A 240 -12.69 -4.28 -28.92
C ASP A 240 -13.68 -4.91 -29.95
N LYS A 241 -13.21 -5.86 -30.76
CA LYS A 241 -14.00 -6.55 -31.80
C LYS A 241 -14.85 -7.77 -31.35
N VAL A 242 -14.98 -8.09 -30.05
CA VAL A 242 -15.81 -9.25 -29.61
C VAL A 242 -17.07 -8.78 -28.92
N ARG A 243 -18.21 -9.34 -29.35
CA ARG A 243 -19.51 -9.09 -28.75
C ARG A 243 -19.50 -9.46 -27.26
N PHE A 244 -20.11 -8.63 -26.42
CA PHE A 244 -20.17 -8.84 -24.96
C PHE A 244 -20.69 -10.25 -24.58
N ARG A 245 -21.71 -10.74 -25.28
CA ARG A 245 -22.28 -12.10 -25.09
C ARG A 245 -21.25 -13.23 -25.27
N VAL A 246 -20.20 -12.99 -26.05
CA VAL A 246 -19.10 -13.94 -26.28
C VAL A 246 -17.92 -13.66 -25.34
N ALA A 247 -17.68 -12.39 -25.00
CA ALA A 247 -16.61 -12.00 -24.08
C ALA A 247 -16.89 -12.45 -22.65
N LEU A 248 -18.13 -12.29 -22.17
CA LEU A 248 -18.54 -12.57 -20.81
C LEU A 248 -18.25 -14.02 -20.36
N PRO A 249 -18.71 -15.09 -21.05
CA PRO A 249 -18.44 -16.45 -20.61
C PRO A 249 -16.94 -16.77 -20.61
N ARG A 250 -16.16 -16.15 -21.51
CA ARG A 250 -14.70 -16.32 -21.56
C ARG A 250 -13.99 -15.58 -20.43
N MET A 251 -14.48 -14.41 -20.04
CA MET A 251 -14.01 -13.71 -18.84
C MET A 251 -14.35 -14.49 -17.58
N VAL A 252 -15.55 -15.06 -17.49
CA VAL A 252 -15.97 -15.95 -16.38
C VAL A 252 -15.10 -17.21 -16.33
N LEU A 253 -14.79 -17.82 -17.48
CA LEU A 253 -13.87 -18.95 -17.53
C LEU A 253 -12.46 -18.54 -17.07
N ALA A 254 -11.93 -17.42 -17.55
CA ALA A 254 -10.64 -16.91 -17.10
C ALA A 254 -10.63 -16.60 -15.59
N LEU A 255 -11.74 -16.06 -15.07
CA LEU A 255 -11.98 -15.84 -13.64
C LEU A 255 -11.91 -17.17 -12.86
N ALA A 256 -12.67 -18.18 -13.30
CA ALA A 256 -12.72 -19.49 -12.66
C ALA A 256 -11.37 -20.22 -12.74
N THR A 257 -10.70 -20.21 -13.89
CA THR A 257 -9.39 -20.84 -14.08
C THR A 257 -8.33 -20.18 -13.19
N GLY A 258 -8.30 -18.85 -13.13
CA GLY A 258 -7.40 -18.12 -12.23
C GLY A 258 -7.64 -18.47 -10.76
N ALA A 259 -8.92 -18.54 -10.35
CA ALA A 259 -9.31 -18.91 -8.98
C ALA A 259 -8.91 -20.35 -8.61
N VAL A 260 -9.18 -21.30 -9.49
CA VAL A 260 -8.86 -22.72 -9.29
C VAL A 260 -7.34 -22.90 -9.25
N LEU A 261 -6.59 -22.28 -10.16
CA LEU A 261 -5.14 -22.34 -10.15
C LEU A 261 -4.54 -21.77 -8.86
N ALA A 262 -5.06 -20.65 -8.36
CA ALA A 262 -4.64 -20.09 -7.08
C ALA A 262 -4.93 -21.03 -5.92
N LYS A 263 -6.09 -21.69 -5.91
CA LYS A 263 -6.45 -22.67 -4.87
C LYS A 263 -5.57 -23.93 -4.92
N ILE A 264 -5.32 -24.47 -6.12
CA ILE A 264 -4.43 -25.62 -6.31
C ILE A 264 -3.02 -25.28 -5.85
N LEU A 265 -2.48 -24.13 -6.27
CA LEU A 265 -1.17 -23.68 -5.83
C LEU A 265 -1.11 -23.51 -4.32
N SER A 266 -2.11 -22.86 -3.71
CA SER A 266 -2.18 -22.72 -2.25
C SER A 266 -2.22 -24.07 -1.52
N ALA A 267 -2.89 -25.08 -2.09
CA ALA A 267 -3.01 -26.42 -1.47
C ALA A 267 -1.78 -27.32 -1.72
N ALA A 268 -1.12 -27.17 -2.87
CA ALA A 268 0.03 -27.98 -3.27
C ALA A 268 1.35 -27.46 -2.70
N THR A 269 1.33 -26.36 -1.96
CA THR A 269 2.57 -25.75 -1.48
C THR A 269 2.94 -26.26 -0.10
N PRO A 270 4.22 -26.62 0.11
CA PRO A 270 4.73 -27.00 1.43
C PRO A 270 4.57 -25.87 2.45
N ASP A 271 4.68 -26.25 3.73
CA ASP A 271 4.81 -25.32 4.84
C ASP A 271 5.91 -24.28 4.61
N ARG A 272 5.83 -23.17 5.37
CA ARG A 272 6.80 -22.08 5.29
C ARG A 272 8.23 -22.60 5.26
N PRO A 273 9.07 -22.15 4.32
CA PRO A 273 10.46 -22.55 4.28
C PRO A 273 11.15 -22.30 5.62
N PHE A 274 11.86 -23.31 6.10
CA PHE A 274 12.71 -23.18 7.27
C PHE A 274 14.03 -22.54 6.88
N LYS A 275 14.58 -21.70 7.76
CA LYS A 275 15.88 -21.05 7.56
C LYS A 275 17.03 -22.05 7.30
N SER A 276 16.88 -23.29 7.75
CA SER A 276 17.84 -24.39 7.59
C SER A 276 17.83 -25.04 6.20
N GLN A 277 16.82 -24.79 5.36
CA GLN A 277 16.66 -25.45 4.04
C GLN A 277 17.62 -24.93 2.95
N GLY A 278 18.40 -23.89 3.25
CA GLY A 278 19.37 -23.30 2.32
C GLY A 278 18.73 -22.37 1.28
N ILE A 279 19.54 -21.45 0.75
CA ILE A 279 19.07 -20.32 -0.08
C ILE A 279 18.41 -20.79 -1.39
N ALA A 280 18.92 -21.85 -2.01
CA ALA A 280 18.41 -22.33 -3.29
C ALA A 280 16.98 -22.88 -3.17
N LEU A 281 16.72 -23.73 -2.17
CA LEU A 281 15.41 -24.32 -1.95
C LEU A 281 14.38 -23.26 -1.55
N VAL A 282 14.74 -22.34 -0.63
CA VAL A 282 13.88 -21.21 -0.26
C VAL A 282 13.58 -20.33 -1.48
N SER A 283 14.57 -20.05 -2.33
CA SER A 283 14.36 -19.26 -3.55
C SER A 283 13.41 -19.93 -4.53
N LEU A 284 13.58 -21.24 -4.75
CA LEU A 284 12.69 -22.00 -5.63
C LEU A 284 11.26 -22.03 -5.08
N GLN A 285 11.10 -22.22 -3.77
CA GLN A 285 9.78 -22.16 -3.15
C GLN A 285 9.18 -20.76 -3.31
N VAL A 286 9.90 -19.67 -3.05
CA VAL A 286 9.39 -18.29 -3.17
C VAL A 286 9.02 -17.90 -4.62
N ILE A 287 9.81 -18.32 -5.62
CA ILE A 287 9.61 -17.96 -7.04
C ILE A 287 8.67 -18.93 -7.75
N GLY A 288 8.64 -20.19 -7.31
CA GLY A 288 7.85 -21.29 -7.87
C GLY A 288 6.42 -20.94 -8.27
N PRO A 289 5.59 -20.31 -7.42
CA PRO A 289 4.18 -20.09 -7.77
C PRO A 289 4.03 -19.07 -8.89
N TRP A 290 4.91 -18.08 -8.95
CA TRP A 290 4.93 -17.10 -10.02
C TRP A 290 5.32 -17.76 -11.35
N LEU A 291 6.33 -18.62 -11.34
CA LEU A 291 6.70 -19.39 -12.53
C LEU A 291 5.57 -20.31 -12.97
N THR A 292 4.90 -21.00 -12.04
CA THR A 292 3.77 -21.87 -12.36
C THR A 292 2.59 -21.06 -12.93
N ALA A 293 2.27 -19.90 -12.35
CA ALA A 293 1.21 -19.04 -12.84
C ALA A 293 1.51 -18.50 -14.25
N LEU A 294 2.74 -18.01 -14.47
CA LEU A 294 3.19 -17.54 -15.78
C LEU A 294 3.21 -18.68 -16.82
N LEU A 295 3.67 -19.87 -16.43
CA LEU A 295 3.70 -21.05 -17.28
C LEU A 295 2.28 -21.52 -17.64
N ALA A 296 1.38 -21.61 -16.66
CA ALA A 296 -0.02 -21.96 -16.90
C ALA A 296 -0.69 -20.96 -17.85
N ALA A 297 -0.49 -19.65 -17.64
CA ALA A 297 -1.00 -18.63 -18.54
C ALA A 297 -0.41 -18.73 -19.96
N ALA A 298 0.88 -19.04 -20.08
CA ALA A 298 1.54 -19.25 -21.36
C ALA A 298 1.01 -20.49 -22.09
N ILE A 299 0.80 -21.61 -21.37
CA ILE A 299 0.21 -22.84 -21.91
C ILE A 299 -1.22 -22.58 -22.36
N ILE A 300 -2.06 -21.93 -21.54
CA ILE A 300 -3.43 -21.55 -21.92
C ILE A 300 -3.42 -20.69 -23.18
N ALA A 301 -2.56 -19.67 -23.24
CA ALA A 301 -2.43 -18.83 -24.42
C ALA A 301 -1.97 -19.63 -25.65
N LEU A 302 -1.07 -20.61 -25.50
CA LEU A 302 -0.59 -21.45 -26.61
C LEU A 302 -1.67 -22.43 -27.10
N LEU A 303 -2.39 -23.10 -26.19
CA LEU A 303 -3.48 -24.01 -26.54
C LEU A 303 -4.60 -23.27 -27.27
N LEU A 304 -4.94 -22.06 -26.79
CA LEU A 304 -5.94 -21.20 -27.42
C LEU A 304 -5.49 -20.63 -28.77
N ARG A 305 -4.19 -20.62 -29.11
CA ARG A 305 -3.72 -20.26 -30.46
C ARG A 305 -4.03 -21.32 -31.51
N ARG A 306 -4.17 -22.58 -31.12
CA ARG A 306 -4.48 -23.71 -32.01
C ARG A 306 -5.99 -23.93 -32.20
N ALA A 307 -6.83 -23.18 -31.50
CA ALA A 307 -8.28 -23.27 -31.60
C ALA A 307 -8.80 -22.73 -32.96
N PRO A 308 -10.01 -23.14 -33.40
CA PRO A 308 -10.61 -22.71 -34.68
C PRO A 308 -10.69 -21.19 -34.85
N GLU A 309 -10.82 -20.70 -36.10
CA GLU A 309 -10.95 -19.26 -36.47
C GLU A 309 -11.86 -18.44 -35.54
N SER A 310 -12.99 -19.02 -35.10
CA SER A 310 -13.97 -18.40 -34.20
C SER A 310 -13.45 -18.14 -32.77
N TRP A 311 -12.29 -18.72 -32.41
CA TRP A 311 -11.58 -18.55 -31.14
C TRP A 311 -10.27 -17.75 -31.29
N LYS A 312 -9.83 -17.43 -32.52
CA LYS A 312 -8.55 -16.75 -32.80
C LYS A 312 -8.45 -15.33 -32.24
N VAL A 313 -9.58 -14.70 -31.88
CA VAL A 313 -9.57 -13.41 -31.19
C VAL A 313 -9.20 -13.61 -29.71
N ARG A 314 -7.88 -13.61 -29.45
CA ARG A 314 -7.19 -13.21 -28.19
C ARG A 314 -6.88 -14.29 -27.15
N PRO A 315 -6.10 -15.33 -27.49
CA PRO A 315 -5.39 -16.14 -26.50
C PRO A 315 -4.58 -15.28 -25.51
N LEU A 316 -4.04 -14.15 -25.96
CA LEU A 316 -3.33 -13.21 -25.11
C LEU A 316 -4.26 -12.47 -24.13
N ALA A 317 -5.42 -11.97 -24.54
CA ALA A 317 -6.31 -11.27 -23.61
C ALA A 317 -6.89 -12.22 -22.55
N LEU A 318 -7.10 -13.49 -22.91
CA LEU A 318 -7.51 -14.52 -21.96
C LEU A 318 -6.38 -14.94 -21.02
N GLY A 319 -5.16 -15.14 -21.53
CA GLY A 319 -3.99 -15.38 -20.68
C GLY A 319 -3.68 -14.21 -19.75
N LEU A 320 -3.73 -12.98 -20.25
CA LEU A 320 -3.59 -11.76 -19.45
C LEU A 320 -4.75 -11.62 -18.45
N GLY A 321 -5.99 -11.92 -18.86
CA GLY A 321 -7.16 -11.94 -17.98
C GLY A 321 -7.01 -12.95 -16.85
N VAL A 322 -6.57 -14.18 -17.15
CA VAL A 322 -6.25 -15.21 -16.15
C VAL A 322 -5.15 -14.72 -15.21
N LEU A 323 -4.10 -14.06 -15.71
CA LEU A 323 -3.03 -13.50 -14.86
C LEU A 323 -3.52 -12.37 -13.97
N VAL A 324 -4.28 -11.41 -14.50
CA VAL A 324 -4.89 -10.32 -13.72
C VAL A 324 -5.79 -10.91 -12.64
N VAL A 325 -6.66 -11.85 -13.01
CA VAL A 325 -7.54 -12.56 -12.07
C VAL A 325 -6.73 -13.35 -11.07
N PHE A 326 -5.71 -14.09 -11.47
CA PHE A 326 -4.87 -14.85 -10.55
C PHE A 326 -4.21 -13.90 -9.53
N GLY A 327 -3.71 -12.75 -9.98
CA GLY A 327 -3.17 -11.70 -9.11
C GLY A 327 -4.23 -10.96 -8.29
N VAL A 328 -5.52 -11.00 -8.65
CA VAL A 328 -6.62 -10.37 -7.91
C VAL A 328 -7.31 -11.38 -6.98
N VAL A 329 -7.86 -12.46 -7.53
CA VAL A 329 -8.55 -13.55 -6.82
C VAL A 329 -7.62 -14.34 -5.92
N GLY A 330 -6.43 -14.69 -6.41
CA GLY A 330 -5.44 -15.39 -5.61
C GLY A 330 -5.08 -14.59 -4.36
N VAL A 331 -5.23 -13.27 -4.39
CA VAL A 331 -4.81 -12.37 -3.31
C VAL A 331 -5.96 -11.72 -2.53
N ALA A 332 -7.22 -11.81 -2.98
CA ALA A 332 -8.31 -11.02 -2.38
C ALA A 332 -9.55 -11.81 -1.90
N LEU A 333 -9.93 -12.92 -2.53
CA LEU A 333 -11.31 -13.42 -2.39
C LEU A 333 -11.63 -14.31 -1.17
N PRO A 334 -10.77 -15.24 -0.72
CA PRO A 334 -11.16 -16.15 0.36
C PRO A 334 -11.27 -15.49 1.73
N GLU A 335 -10.56 -14.38 1.97
CA GLU A 335 -10.48 -13.81 3.33
C GLU A 335 -11.18 -12.45 3.46
N THR A 336 -11.20 -11.57 2.45
CA THR A 336 -11.90 -10.27 2.62
C THR A 336 -13.40 -10.41 2.72
N VAL A 337 -14.03 -11.23 1.88
CA VAL A 337 -15.47 -11.49 1.95
C VAL A 337 -15.79 -12.26 3.24
N VAL A 338 -14.97 -13.25 3.61
CA VAL A 338 -15.18 -14.04 4.84
C VAL A 338 -14.89 -13.24 6.12
N THR A 339 -13.99 -12.25 6.10
CA THR A 339 -13.70 -11.41 7.28
C THR A 339 -14.61 -10.19 7.39
N THR A 340 -14.97 -9.57 6.26
CA THR A 340 -15.86 -8.40 6.21
C THR A 340 -17.32 -8.80 6.40
N VAL A 341 -17.75 -9.98 5.90
CA VAL A 341 -19.12 -10.51 6.07
C VAL A 341 -19.23 -11.44 7.27
N GLY A 342 -18.15 -12.15 7.64
CA GLY A 342 -18.16 -13.17 8.70
C GLY A 342 -17.60 -12.73 10.04
N ASP A 343 -17.70 -11.44 10.41
CA ASP A 343 -17.39 -10.93 11.75
C ASP A 343 -15.95 -11.06 12.25
N ARG A 344 -15.00 -11.48 11.40
CA ARG A 344 -13.64 -11.90 11.80
C ARG A 344 -12.54 -10.86 11.64
N VAL A 345 -12.85 -9.63 11.22
CA VAL A 345 -11.88 -8.53 11.38
C VAL A 345 -11.84 -8.17 12.86
N CYS A 346 -10.72 -8.48 13.52
CA CYS A 346 -10.37 -7.91 14.82
C CYS A 346 -10.07 -6.41 14.65
N VAL A 347 -11.11 -5.62 14.38
CA VAL A 347 -11.07 -4.20 14.71
C VAL A 347 -11.25 -4.17 16.21
N ALA A 348 -10.27 -3.66 16.95
CA ALA A 348 -10.38 -3.51 18.40
C ALA A 348 -11.60 -2.64 18.70
N GLY A 349 -12.72 -3.29 18.97
CA GLY A 349 -13.98 -2.72 19.38
C GLY A 349 -14.40 -3.38 20.70
N PRO A 350 -15.22 -2.71 21.51
CA PRO A 350 -15.50 -3.14 22.88
C PRO A 350 -16.16 -4.52 23.02
N GLU A 351 -16.77 -5.05 21.95
CA GLU A 351 -17.70 -6.18 22.01
C GLU A 351 -17.19 -7.55 21.51
N LYS A 352 -15.92 -7.70 21.08
CA LYS A 352 -15.42 -9.01 20.58
C LYS A 352 -14.21 -9.55 21.37
N PRO A 353 -14.42 -10.48 22.32
CA PRO A 353 -13.36 -11.03 23.19
C PRO A 353 -12.47 -12.12 22.53
N ASP A 354 -12.85 -12.68 21.38
CA ASP A 354 -12.12 -13.79 20.73
C ASP A 354 -10.87 -13.38 19.92
N CYS A 355 -10.49 -12.11 19.96
CA CYS A 355 -9.19 -11.69 19.47
C CYS A 355 -8.14 -12.16 20.48
N ARG A 356 -7.39 -13.22 20.14
CA ARG A 356 -6.30 -13.84 20.93
C ARG A 356 -5.15 -12.91 21.36
N HIS A 357 -5.32 -11.58 21.31
CA HIS A 357 -4.40 -10.60 21.87
C HIS A 357 -5.05 -9.93 23.09
N PRO A 358 -4.64 -10.28 24.32
CA PRO A 358 -5.28 -9.83 25.56
C PRO A 358 -5.05 -8.34 25.88
N ARG A 359 -4.64 -7.52 24.92
CA ARG A 359 -4.30 -6.11 25.15
C ARG A 359 -4.97 -5.24 24.10
N ARG A 360 -6.10 -4.64 24.48
CA ARG A 360 -6.79 -3.62 23.68
C ARG A 360 -5.88 -2.38 23.56
N GLN A 361 -5.86 -1.75 22.38
CA GLN A 361 -5.11 -0.51 22.17
C GLN A 361 -5.69 0.63 23.01
N VAL A 362 -7.02 0.64 23.14
CA VAL A 362 -7.78 1.52 24.03
C VAL A 362 -8.24 0.67 25.21
N PRO A 363 -7.93 1.04 26.47
CA PRO A 363 -8.44 0.35 27.64
C PRO A 363 -9.98 0.35 27.70
N ASP A 364 -10.55 -0.59 28.44
CA ASP A 364 -12.00 -0.63 28.68
C ASP A 364 -12.46 0.66 29.38
N GLY A 365 -13.53 1.28 28.88
CA GLY A 365 -13.98 2.60 29.34
C GLY A 365 -13.05 3.76 28.95
N GLY A 366 -11.93 3.49 28.25
CA GLY A 366 -10.93 4.51 27.93
C GLY A 366 -11.46 5.57 26.97
N ALA A 367 -12.16 5.16 25.91
CA ALA A 367 -12.76 6.09 24.96
C ALA A 367 -13.86 6.95 25.63
N GLU A 368 -14.67 6.35 26.49
CA GLU A 368 -15.71 7.01 27.28
C GLU A 368 -15.11 8.03 28.25
N ALA A 369 -14.07 7.65 28.99
CA ALA A 369 -13.35 8.55 29.90
C ALA A 369 -12.68 9.71 29.14
N ALA A 370 -12.05 9.43 28.00
CA ALA A 370 -11.45 10.46 27.17
C ALA A 370 -12.50 11.44 26.61
N ARG A 371 -13.66 10.95 26.16
CA ARG A 371 -14.78 11.81 25.75
C ARG A 371 -15.36 12.61 26.93
N TYR A 372 -15.45 12.01 28.11
CA TYR A 372 -15.85 12.76 29.32
C TYR A 372 -14.89 13.92 29.58
N ILE A 373 -13.57 13.68 29.50
CA ILE A 373 -12.56 14.75 29.61
C ILE A 373 -12.77 15.80 28.52
N ARG A 374 -13.02 15.41 27.27
CA ARG A 374 -13.32 16.35 26.18
C ARG A 374 -14.52 17.24 26.51
N ASP A 375 -15.56 16.68 27.10
CA ASP A 375 -16.80 17.41 27.36
C ASP A 375 -16.72 18.25 28.66
N HIS A 376 -15.71 18.01 29.52
CA HIS A 376 -15.56 18.62 30.85
C HIS A 376 -14.20 19.29 31.10
N SER A 377 -13.46 19.66 30.07
CA SER A 377 -12.20 20.41 30.18
C SER A 377 -12.11 21.53 29.15
N ALA A 378 -11.28 22.54 29.37
CA ALA A 378 -11.03 23.56 28.36
C ALA A 378 -10.15 23.01 27.23
N VAL A 379 -10.33 23.48 25.99
CA VAL A 379 -9.51 23.09 24.83
C VAL A 379 -8.01 23.38 25.01
N THR A 380 -7.68 24.30 25.92
CA THR A 380 -6.31 24.66 26.29
C THR A 380 -5.68 23.76 27.33
N ASP A 381 -6.47 22.91 27.98
CA ASP A 381 -5.99 22.00 29.02
C ASP A 381 -5.06 20.94 28.42
N ARG A 382 -4.13 20.47 29.27
CA ARG A 382 -3.11 19.50 28.89
C ARG A 382 -3.26 18.21 29.68
N LEU A 383 -3.24 17.09 28.99
CA LEU A 383 -3.31 15.77 29.59
C LEU A 383 -1.90 15.18 29.75
N ALA A 384 -1.70 14.43 30.83
CA ALA A 384 -0.53 13.59 31.02
C ALA A 384 -0.98 12.12 31.06
N THR A 385 -0.21 11.22 30.45
CA THR A 385 -0.50 9.79 30.38
C THR A 385 0.79 9.00 30.47
N ASN A 386 0.70 7.76 30.96
CA ASN A 386 1.75 6.75 30.88
C ASN A 386 1.52 5.76 29.71
N SER A 387 0.42 5.93 28.97
CA SER A 387 0.04 5.07 27.83
C SER A 387 0.73 5.56 26.55
N HIS A 388 1.99 5.20 26.37
CA HIS A 388 2.76 5.62 25.19
C HIS A 388 2.96 4.53 24.14
N CYS A 389 2.90 3.26 24.57
CA CYS A 389 3.15 2.12 23.72
C CYS A 389 1.84 1.51 23.26
N MET A 390 1.72 1.18 21.97
CA MET A 390 0.69 0.25 21.53
C MET A 390 0.97 -1.10 22.18
N PRO A 391 -0.07 -1.92 22.41
CA PRO A 391 0.15 -3.30 22.76
C PRO A 391 0.95 -4.03 21.68
N ALA A 392 2.25 -4.18 21.93
CA ALA A 392 3.13 -4.91 21.04
C ALA A 392 3.06 -6.41 21.35
N TYR A 393 3.26 -7.22 20.32
CA TYR A 393 3.42 -8.68 20.45
C TYR A 393 4.66 -9.05 21.26
N ASP A 394 5.66 -8.17 21.29
CA ASP A 394 6.88 -8.31 22.08
C ASP A 394 6.81 -7.35 23.28
N PRO A 395 6.59 -7.83 24.51
CA PRO A 395 6.49 -6.97 25.69
C PRO A 395 7.81 -6.26 26.03
N ALA A 396 8.95 -6.69 25.47
CA ALA A 396 10.23 -6.01 25.64
C ALA A 396 10.39 -4.81 24.69
N ARG A 397 9.45 -4.58 23.75
CA ARG A 397 9.50 -3.47 22.79
C ARG A 397 8.29 -2.56 22.93
N CYS A 398 8.55 -1.27 23.16
CA CYS A 398 7.51 -0.25 23.12
C CYS A 398 7.28 0.20 21.69
N ASP A 399 6.13 -0.12 21.08
CA ASP A 399 5.72 0.48 19.82
C ASP A 399 5.07 1.84 20.08
N THR A 400 5.80 2.91 19.83
CA THR A 400 5.48 4.28 20.26
C THR A 400 4.45 4.98 19.36
N ARG A 401 3.60 4.21 18.68
CA ARG A 401 2.53 4.70 17.80
C ARG A 401 1.16 4.75 18.48
N ASN A 402 1.13 4.96 19.80
CA ASN A 402 -0.13 5.03 20.52
C ASN A 402 -0.64 6.47 20.58
N PHE A 403 -1.82 6.76 20.03
CA PHE A 403 -2.37 8.12 19.89
C PHE A 403 -3.85 8.22 20.30
N TRP A 404 -4.35 7.27 21.08
CA TRP A 404 -5.78 7.17 21.34
C TRP A 404 -6.29 8.28 22.26
N LEU A 405 -5.50 8.74 23.22
CA LEU A 405 -5.96 9.69 24.23
C LEU A 405 -6.18 11.06 23.61
N SER A 406 -5.22 11.57 22.83
CA SER A 406 -5.43 12.83 22.10
C SER A 406 -6.59 12.72 21.09
N ALA A 407 -6.75 11.56 20.45
CA ALA A 407 -7.81 11.35 19.46
C ALA A 407 -9.22 11.42 20.08
N TYR A 408 -9.45 10.79 21.24
CA TYR A 408 -10.79 10.77 21.86
C TYR A 408 -11.04 11.95 22.81
N ALA A 409 -10.00 12.48 23.47
CA ALA A 409 -10.16 13.62 24.36
C ALA A 409 -10.13 14.97 23.63
N GLU A 410 -9.59 15.00 22.40
CA GLU A 410 -9.39 16.24 21.63
C GLU A 410 -8.68 17.33 22.47
N ARG A 411 -7.71 16.90 23.29
CA ARG A 411 -6.87 17.76 24.14
C ARG A 411 -5.40 17.54 23.82
N ARG A 412 -4.60 18.56 24.15
CA ARG A 412 -3.14 18.47 24.01
C ARG A 412 -2.61 17.48 25.04
N VAL A 413 -1.87 16.48 24.59
CA VAL A 413 -1.20 15.53 25.50
C VAL A 413 0.27 15.92 25.61
N LEU A 414 0.81 15.92 26.82
CA LEU A 414 2.20 16.33 27.09
C LEU A 414 3.20 15.47 26.31
N VAL A 415 3.11 14.15 26.50
CA VAL A 415 3.80 13.14 25.71
C VAL A 415 2.81 12.01 25.47
N GLU A 416 2.56 11.72 24.21
CA GLU A 416 1.86 10.53 23.76
C GLU A 416 2.78 9.82 22.77
N GLY A 417 2.30 8.84 21.99
CA GLY A 417 3.04 8.26 20.88
C GLY A 417 3.82 9.32 20.09
N TRP A 418 5.02 8.93 19.67
CA TRP A 418 6.04 9.90 19.29
C TRP A 418 6.79 9.47 18.03
N ALA A 419 6.49 8.26 17.54
CA ALA A 419 7.08 7.66 16.34
C ALA A 419 6.96 8.51 15.07
N TYR A 420 5.97 9.41 14.99
CA TYR A 420 5.71 10.23 13.80
C TYR A 420 6.29 11.64 13.89
N THR A 421 6.99 11.99 14.97
CA THR A 421 7.66 13.29 15.03
C THR A 421 8.89 13.33 14.10
N PRO A 422 9.25 14.50 13.55
CA PRO A 422 10.45 14.65 12.73
C PRO A 422 11.71 14.13 13.45
N SER A 423 11.84 14.42 14.74
CA SER A 423 12.95 13.98 15.58
C SER A 423 13.01 12.45 15.73
N ALA A 424 11.90 11.78 16.06
CA ALA A 424 11.88 10.31 16.14
C ALA A 424 12.22 9.67 14.78
N GLN A 425 11.68 10.20 13.69
CA GLN A 425 11.82 9.66 12.34
C GLN A 425 13.22 9.83 11.75
N SER A 426 14.02 10.75 12.30
CA SER A 426 15.46 10.84 12.01
C SER A 426 16.25 9.63 12.54
N SER A 427 15.72 8.92 13.54
CA SER A 427 16.38 7.76 14.16
C SER A 427 16.08 6.46 13.40
N LYS A 428 17.02 5.51 13.44
CA LYS A 428 16.82 4.18 12.84
C LYS A 428 15.70 3.38 13.51
N ASN A 429 15.37 3.70 14.76
CA ASN A 429 14.39 2.99 15.58
C ASN A 429 13.15 3.86 15.86
N ALA A 430 12.72 4.72 14.93
CA ALA A 430 11.62 5.67 15.18
C ALA A 430 10.37 5.07 15.88
N MET A 431 9.98 3.84 15.52
CA MET A 431 8.82 3.16 16.12
C MET A 431 9.08 2.58 17.51
N ASN A 432 10.27 2.03 17.75
CA ASN A 432 10.60 1.29 18.99
C ASN A 432 11.67 1.97 19.85
N GLY A 433 12.00 3.21 19.49
CA GLY A 433 13.09 3.97 20.06
C GLY A 433 12.62 4.75 21.27
N PRO A 434 13.55 5.11 22.16
CA PRO A 434 13.23 5.97 23.30
C PRO A 434 12.71 7.33 22.83
N PHE A 435 11.98 8.03 23.69
CA PHE A 435 11.64 9.43 23.47
C PHE A 435 12.92 10.25 23.25
N TRP A 436 12.95 11.07 22.19
CA TRP A 436 14.17 11.74 21.73
C TRP A 436 14.64 12.83 22.68
N ASP A 437 13.73 13.50 23.39
CA ASP A 437 14.05 14.57 24.32
C ASP A 437 13.99 14.07 25.77
N ARG A 438 15.07 13.39 26.17
CA ARG A 438 15.21 12.86 27.53
C ARG A 438 15.41 13.95 28.60
N ARG A 439 15.77 15.18 28.22
CA ARG A 439 16.02 16.27 29.19
C ARG A 439 14.70 16.93 29.61
N SER A 440 13.77 17.15 28.68
CA SER A 440 12.44 17.68 29.02
C SER A 440 11.61 16.71 29.86
N SER A 441 11.75 15.39 29.63
CA SER A 441 11.03 14.38 30.42
C SER A 441 11.38 14.44 31.91
N HIS A 442 12.68 14.55 32.25
CA HIS A 442 13.15 14.65 33.64
C HIS A 442 12.78 15.99 34.31
N SER A 443 12.76 17.09 33.54
CA SER A 443 12.40 18.41 34.05
C SER A 443 10.90 18.51 34.40
N THR A 444 10.05 17.78 33.69
CA THR A 444 8.60 17.80 33.90
C THR A 444 8.21 16.96 35.11
N THR A 445 8.85 15.79 35.31
CA THR A 445 8.66 14.97 36.52
C THR A 445 9.01 15.76 37.79
N ARG A 446 10.05 16.60 37.76
CA ARG A 446 10.42 17.46 38.91
C ARG A 446 9.43 18.60 39.18
N ARG A 447 8.79 19.16 38.15
CA ARG A 447 7.79 20.24 38.32
C ARG A 447 6.40 19.73 38.69
N SER A 448 6.00 18.54 38.24
CA SER A 448 4.68 17.97 38.59
C SER A 448 4.65 17.37 39.99
N THR A 449 5.80 16.93 40.54
CA THR A 449 5.90 16.40 41.90
C THR A 449 6.04 17.46 42.99
N THR A 450 6.34 18.71 42.63
CA THR A 450 6.60 19.79 43.60
C THR A 450 5.38 20.66 43.95
N ARG A 451 4.20 20.39 43.36
CA ARG A 451 2.91 20.92 43.83
C ARG A 451 1.84 19.83 43.81
N PRO A 452 1.68 19.04 44.89
CA PRO A 452 0.45 18.30 45.08
C PRO A 452 -0.67 19.32 45.33
N SER A 453 -1.57 19.51 44.38
CA SER A 453 -2.86 20.14 44.65
C SER A 453 -3.61 19.24 45.64
N ARG A 454 -3.68 19.69 46.90
CA ARG A 454 -4.44 19.07 47.99
C ARG A 454 -5.94 19.12 47.71
N HIS A 455 -6.48 18.39 46.74
CA HIS A 455 -7.94 18.23 46.57
C HIS A 455 -8.30 16.94 45.85
N TRP A 456 -7.84 15.80 46.36
CA TRP A 456 -8.48 14.51 46.08
C TRP A 456 -8.37 13.63 47.33
N THR A 457 -9.25 13.89 48.28
CA THR A 457 -9.61 12.92 49.33
C THR A 457 -11.10 12.70 49.22
N THR A 458 -11.47 11.42 49.29
CA THR A 458 -12.81 10.84 49.50
C THR A 458 -13.85 11.00 48.38
N CYS A 459 -14.03 9.92 47.60
CA CYS A 459 -15.33 9.27 47.43
C CYS A 459 -15.05 7.75 47.29
N GLY A 460 -15.59 6.98 48.23
CA GLY A 460 -15.60 5.52 48.21
C GLY A 460 -16.78 4.97 47.41
#